data_AF-A0AA37Q4F7-F1
#
_entry.id   AF-A0AA37Q4F7-F1
#
_cell.length_a   1.000
_cell.length_b   1.000
_cell.length_c   1.000
_cell.angle_alpha   90.00
_cell.angle_beta   90.00
_cell.angle_gamma   90.00
#
_symmetry.space_group_name_H-M   'P 1'
#
loop_
_entity.id
_entity.type
_entity.pdbx_description
1 polymer ?
#
loop_
_entity_poly.entity_id
_entity_poly.type
_entity_poly.pdbx_seq_one_letter_code
_entity_poly.pdbx_strand_id
1 'polypeptide(L)'
;MKQNVSLTVASLLTIVLFTVHLAHDFIYGLDAMTRAGTFTFLAIVLVSTYGTLELAGRRLGYVVTLLLGLLAAGLPVLHHVGGPRSAGRGFFFVWTLLALGTTGALGAVLSLRGLWSTFRRREAR
;
A
#
# COMPACT_ATOMS: atom_id res chain seq x y z
N MET A 1 -0.73 2.61 -24.21
CA MET A 1 -1.13 2.66 -22.79
C MET A 1 -2.02 1.45 -22.50
N LYS A 2 -1.49 0.34 -21.97
CA LYS A 2 -2.37 -0.63 -21.31
C LYS A 2 -2.28 -0.30 -19.83
N GLN A 3 -3.20 0.55 -19.37
CA GLN A 3 -3.43 0.74 -17.95
C GLN A 3 -3.84 -0.62 -17.38
N ASN A 4 -3.10 -1.13 -16.39
CA ASN A 4 -3.52 -2.32 -15.66
C ASN A 4 -4.60 -1.89 -14.68
N VAL A 5 -5.85 -1.82 -15.16
CA VAL A 5 -7.02 -1.41 -14.37
C VAL A 5 -7.07 -2.15 -13.03
N SER A 6 -6.77 -3.45 -13.01
CA SER A 6 -6.70 -4.25 -11.78
C SER A 6 -5.65 -3.74 -10.80
N LEU A 7 -4.46 -3.34 -11.27
CA LEU A 7 -3.42 -2.76 -10.42
C LEU A 7 -3.85 -1.39 -9.89
N THR A 8 -4.42 -0.55 -10.75
CA THR A 8 -4.93 0.77 -10.34
C THR A 8 -6.02 0.64 -9.27
N VAL A 9 -6.99 -0.27 -9.46
CA VAL A 9 -8.05 -0.53 -8.48
C VAL A 9 -7.47 -1.06 -7.17
N ALA A 10 -6.57 -2.05 -7.21
CA ALA A 10 -5.93 -2.59 -6.02
C ALA A 10 -5.11 -1.52 -5.26
N SER A 11 -4.38 -0.67 -5.98
CA SER A 11 -3.61 0.41 -5.38
C SER A 11 -4.50 1.49 -4.77
N LEU A 12 -5.58 1.91 -5.44
CA LEU A 12 -6.51 2.89 -4.88
C LEU A 12 -7.19 2.36 -3.61
N LEU A 13 -7.60 1.09 -3.62
CA LEU A 13 -8.16 0.44 -2.43
C LEU A 13 -7.13 0.38 -1.28
N THR A 14 -5.87 0.05 -1.59
CA THR A 14 -4.77 0.06 -0.62
C THR A 14 -4.55 1.45 -0.04
N ILE A 15 -4.58 2.51 -0.86
CA ILE A 15 -4.43 3.90 -0.40
C ILE A 15 -5.55 4.28 0.56
N VAL A 16 -6.81 3.99 0.21
CA VAL A 16 -7.96 4.28 1.08
C VAL A 16 -7.88 3.48 2.39
N LEU A 17 -7.54 2.20 2.33
CA LEU A 17 -7.39 1.39 3.54
C LEU A 17 -6.22 1.85 4.41
N PHE A 18 -5.14 2.35 3.80
CA PHE A 18 -3.99 2.90 4.52
C PHE A 18 -4.35 4.18 5.29
N THR A 19 -5.17 5.07 4.72
CA THR A 19 -5.61 6.27 5.45
C THR A 19 -6.52 5.90 6.63
N VAL A 20 -7.40 4.92 6.47
CA VAL A 20 -8.23 4.39 7.56
C VAL A 20 -7.36 3.74 8.64
N HIS A 21 -6.38 2.93 8.24
CA HIS A 21 -5.45 2.29 9.15
C HIS A 21 -4.69 3.30 10.02
N LEU A 22 -4.15 4.37 9.42
CA LEU A 22 -3.45 5.41 10.18
C LEU A 22 -4.36 6.14 11.16
N ALA A 23 -5.61 6.40 10.78
CA ALA A 23 -6.58 6.97 11.71
C ALA A 23 -6.79 6.06 12.94
N HIS A 24 -6.83 4.73 12.73
CA HIS A 24 -6.87 3.79 13.84
C HIS A 24 -5.62 3.85 14.72
N ASP A 25 -4.43 3.95 14.13
CA ASP A 25 -3.18 3.99 14.89
C ASP A 25 -3.13 5.21 15.81
N PHE A 26 -3.65 6.36 15.36
CA PHE A 26 -3.79 7.53 16.22
C PHE A 26 -4.85 7.36 17.30
N ILE A 27 -6.03 6.80 16.97
CA ILE A 27 -7.13 6.60 17.93
C ILE A 27 -6.74 5.61 19.03
N TYR A 28 -6.00 4.55 18.67
CA TYR A 28 -5.56 3.53 19.62
C TYR A 28 -4.20 3.83 20.26
N GLY A 29 -3.61 5.00 20.01
CA GLY A 29 -2.36 5.44 20.61
C GLY A 29 -1.14 4.60 20.20
N LEU A 30 -1.16 4.03 19.00
CA LEU A 30 -0.06 3.26 18.41
C LEU A 30 0.94 4.15 17.66
N ASP A 31 0.47 5.32 17.24
CA ASP A 31 1.26 6.38 16.67
C ASP A 31 0.79 7.74 17.22
N ALA A 32 1.62 8.76 17.07
CA ALA A 32 1.33 10.13 17.49
C ALA A 32 1.20 11.03 16.28
N MET A 33 0.14 11.83 16.23
CA MET A 33 -0.07 12.83 15.17
C MET A 33 0.85 14.05 15.40
N THR A 34 2.14 13.84 15.18
CA THR A 34 3.17 14.89 15.24
C THR A 34 3.21 15.67 13.93
N ARG A 35 3.74 16.90 13.98
CA ARG A 35 3.89 17.74 12.77
C ARG A 35 4.69 17.04 11.66
N ALA A 36 5.78 16.37 12.04
CA ALA A 36 6.60 15.60 11.12
C ALA A 36 5.86 14.37 10.57
N GLY A 37 5.15 13.63 11.44
CA GLY A 37 4.34 12.48 11.05
C GLY A 37 3.26 12.85 10.03
N THR A 38 2.59 13.99 10.21
CA THR A 38 1.60 14.51 9.25
C THR A 38 2.20 14.77 7.87
N PHE A 39 3.38 15.38 7.79
CA PHE A 39 4.05 15.58 6.50
C PHE A 39 4.44 14.26 5.84
N THR A 40 4.97 13.31 6.61
CA THR A 40 5.31 11.98 6.10
C THR A 40 4.07 11.27 5.56
N PHE A 41 2.95 11.32 6.28
CA PHE A 41 1.67 10.77 5.83
C PHE A 41 1.22 11.36 4.49
N LEU A 42 1.18 12.71 4.40
CA LEU A 42 0.75 13.40 3.18
C LEU A 42 1.68 13.06 2.00
N ALA A 43 2.98 12.97 2.24
CA ALA A 43 3.95 12.59 1.22
C ALA A 43 3.71 11.15 0.74
N ILE A 44 3.48 10.19 1.64
CA ILE A 44 3.18 8.79 1.28
C ILE A 44 1.91 8.74 0.44
N VAL A 45 0.82 9.39 0.86
CA VAL A 45 -0.45 9.38 0.12
C VAL A 45 -0.29 10.04 -1.25
N LEU A 46 0.41 11.18 -1.32
CA LEU A 46 0.66 11.89 -2.58
C LEU A 46 1.47 11.05 -3.57
N VAL A 47 2.61 10.49 -3.12
CA VAL A 47 3.47 9.63 -3.94
C VAL A 47 2.73 8.38 -4.39
N SER A 48 1.94 7.77 -3.50
CA SER A 48 1.12 6.59 -3.82
C SER A 48 0.08 6.91 -4.89
N THR A 49 -0.65 8.02 -4.73
CA THR A 49 -1.73 8.43 -5.63
C THR A 49 -1.17 8.83 -6.99
N TYR A 50 -0.11 9.65 -7.02
CA TYR A 50 0.58 10.04 -8.24
C TYR A 50 1.18 8.82 -8.96
N GLY A 51 1.83 7.92 -8.23
CA GLY A 51 2.38 6.67 -8.77
C GLY A 51 1.30 5.76 -9.38
N THR A 52 0.12 5.73 -8.77
CA THR A 52 -1.02 4.91 -9.20
C THR A 52 -1.73 5.48 -10.42
N LEU A 53 -1.93 6.79 -10.48
CA LEU A 53 -2.71 7.45 -11.52
C LEU A 53 -1.84 7.89 -12.71
N GLU A 54 -0.79 8.66 -12.44
CA GLU A 54 0.04 9.30 -13.48
C GLU A 54 1.17 8.40 -13.98
N LEU A 55 1.68 7.52 -13.12
CA LEU A 55 2.75 6.58 -13.49
C LEU A 55 2.22 5.20 -13.88
N ALA A 56 0.91 5.03 -14.05
CA ALA A 56 0.28 3.78 -14.43
C ALA A 56 0.90 3.19 -15.70
N GLY A 57 1.35 1.93 -15.63
CA GLY A 57 1.95 1.23 -16.75
C GLY A 57 3.40 1.64 -17.07
N ARG A 58 3.96 2.63 -16.37
CA ARG A 58 5.37 3.02 -16.46
C ARG A 58 6.19 2.23 -15.43
N ARG A 59 7.48 2.04 -15.71
CA ARG A 59 8.41 1.33 -14.80
C ARG A 59 8.44 1.94 -13.40
N LEU A 60 8.56 3.26 -13.31
CA LEU A 60 8.56 3.97 -12.03
C LEU A 60 7.25 3.75 -11.26
N GLY A 61 6.10 3.75 -11.94
CA GLY A 61 4.82 3.47 -11.28
C GLY A 61 4.75 2.06 -10.71
N TYR A 62 5.29 1.06 -11.42
CA TYR A 62 5.42 -0.28 -10.87
C TYR A 62 6.37 -0.36 -9.67
N VAL A 63 7.53 0.33 -9.70
CA VAL A 63 8.46 0.36 -8.55
C VAL A 63 7.81 0.99 -7.33
N VAL A 64 7.17 2.15 -7.49
CA VAL A 64 6.46 2.86 -6.41
C VAL A 64 5.37 1.95 -5.83
N THR A 65 4.54 1.36 -6.68
CA THR A 65 3.46 0.46 -6.25
C THR A 65 3.99 -0.80 -5.58
N LEU A 66 5.12 -1.36 -6.04
CA LEU A 66 5.75 -2.52 -5.43
C LEU A 66 6.21 -2.23 -4.00
N LEU A 67 6.97 -1.15 -3.80
CA LEU A 67 7.50 -0.79 -2.48
C LEU A 67 6.37 -0.50 -1.49
N LEU A 68 5.39 0.30 -1.89
CA LEU A 68 4.24 0.65 -1.06
C LEU A 68 3.33 -0.55 -0.79
N GLY A 69 3.12 -1.42 -1.79
CA GLY A 69 2.35 -2.65 -1.65
C GLY A 69 2.98 -3.64 -0.68
N LEU A 70 4.31 -3.78 -0.72
CA LEU A 70 5.05 -4.61 0.24
C LEU A 70 5.00 -4.06 1.65
N LEU A 71 5.12 -2.74 1.82
CA LEU A 71 4.92 -2.09 3.11
C LEU A 71 3.50 -2.40 3.61
N ALA A 72 2.46 -2.10 2.83
CA ALA A 72 1.05 -2.38 3.13
C ALA A 72 0.82 -3.86 3.54
N ALA A 73 1.42 -4.81 2.83
CA ALA A 73 1.36 -6.24 3.13
C ALA A 73 1.99 -6.61 4.49
N GLY A 74 2.96 -5.84 4.96
CA GLY A 74 3.64 -6.05 6.24
C GLY A 74 2.89 -5.52 7.46
N LEU A 75 1.97 -4.55 7.31
CA LEU A 75 1.27 -3.93 8.45
C LEU A 75 0.52 -4.95 9.34
N PRO A 76 -0.19 -5.96 8.80
CA PRO A 76 -0.81 -6.98 9.64
C PRO A 76 0.21 -7.72 10.51
N VAL A 77 1.36 -8.06 9.95
CA VAL A 77 2.42 -8.76 10.69
C VAL A 77 2.93 -7.84 11.80
N LEU A 78 3.31 -6.60 11.48
CA LEU A 78 3.82 -5.62 12.45
C LEU A 78 2.85 -5.38 13.62
N HIS A 79 1.54 -5.38 13.35
CA HIS A 79 0.51 -5.22 14.38
C HIS A 79 0.19 -6.50 15.17
N HIS A 80 0.72 -7.64 14.73
CA HIS A 80 0.68 -8.92 15.44
C HIS A 80 2.02 -9.29 16.12
N VAL A 81 3.15 -8.69 15.72
CA VAL A 81 4.45 -8.88 16.39
C VAL A 81 4.36 -8.34 17.82
N GLY A 82 4.37 -9.23 18.81
CA GLY A 82 4.35 -8.89 20.24
C GLY A 82 3.04 -9.18 21.00
N GLY A 83 2.08 -9.93 20.42
CA GLY A 83 0.90 -10.48 21.11
C GLY A 83 -0.45 -10.06 20.52
N PRO A 84 -1.60 -10.55 21.05
CA PRO A 84 -2.96 -10.40 20.48
C PRO A 84 -3.55 -8.98 20.58
N ARG A 85 -2.71 -7.93 20.51
CA ARG A 85 -3.13 -6.53 20.66
C ARG A 85 -4.06 -6.04 19.55
N SER A 86 -4.02 -6.65 18.36
CA SER A 86 -4.89 -6.27 17.24
C SER A 86 -6.35 -6.69 17.47
N ALA A 87 -6.60 -7.89 18.00
CA ALA A 87 -7.97 -8.40 18.23
C ALA A 87 -8.74 -7.56 19.27
N GLY A 88 -8.05 -7.04 20.30
CA GLY A 88 -8.65 -6.17 21.31
C GLY A 88 -9.06 -4.78 20.81
N ARG A 89 -8.65 -4.38 19.60
CA ARG A 89 -8.95 -3.07 19.00
C ARG A 89 -10.20 -3.11 18.11
N GLY A 90 -10.94 -4.21 18.13
CA GLY A 90 -12.26 -4.32 17.50
C GLY A 90 -12.23 -4.70 16.03
N PHE A 91 -13.42 -5.07 15.53
CA PHE A 91 -13.63 -5.61 14.19
C PHE A 91 -13.04 -4.72 13.09
N PHE A 92 -13.33 -3.42 13.11
CA PHE A 92 -12.96 -2.54 12.01
C PHE A 92 -11.44 -2.38 11.88
N PHE A 93 -10.70 -2.34 13.00
CA PHE A 93 -9.24 -2.34 12.98
C PHE A 93 -8.66 -3.60 12.34
N VAL A 94 -9.11 -4.77 12.80
CA VAL A 94 -8.65 -6.07 12.31
C VAL A 94 -8.99 -6.23 10.83
N TRP A 95 -10.22 -5.89 10.45
CA TRP A 95 -10.67 -5.95 9.07
C TRP A 95 -9.83 -5.04 8.17
N THR A 96 -9.58 -3.79 8.60
CA THR A 96 -8.75 -2.85 7.83
C THR A 96 -7.33 -3.39 7.63
N LEU A 97 -6.70 -3.96 8.67
CA LEU A 97 -5.37 -4.56 8.53
C LEU A 97 -5.39 -5.71 7.51
N LEU A 98 -6.31 -6.66 7.64
CA LEU A 98 -6.40 -7.80 6.72
C LEU A 98 -6.68 -7.35 5.28
N ALA A 99 -7.59 -6.40 5.09
CA ALA A 99 -7.90 -5.84 3.78
C ALA A 99 -6.69 -5.11 3.20
N LEU A 100 -6.04 -4.23 3.97
CA LEU A 100 -4.87 -3.46 3.56
C LEU A 100 -3.72 -4.38 3.15
N GLY A 101 -3.44 -5.39 3.98
CA GLY A 101 -2.38 -6.34 3.72
C GLY A 101 -2.64 -7.16 2.45
N THR A 102 -3.88 -7.60 2.25
CA THR A 102 -4.29 -8.37 1.07
C THR A 102 -4.20 -7.55 -0.21
N THR A 103 -4.73 -6.32 -0.20
CA THR A 103 -4.71 -5.45 -1.40
C THR A 103 -3.29 -4.97 -1.71
N GLY A 104 -2.49 -4.69 -0.67
CA GLY A 104 -1.07 -4.37 -0.80
C GLY A 104 -0.28 -5.52 -1.43
N ALA A 105 -0.47 -6.75 -0.95
CA ALA A 105 0.18 -7.94 -1.50
C ALA A 105 -0.23 -8.20 -2.95
N LEU A 106 -1.51 -8.07 -3.28
CA LEU A 106 -1.99 -8.17 -4.66
C LEU A 106 -1.34 -7.10 -5.56
N GLY A 107 -1.28 -5.85 -5.09
CA GLY A 107 -0.62 -4.75 -5.79
C GLY A 107 0.86 -5.03 -6.04
N ALA A 108 1.57 -5.58 -5.04
CA ALA A 108 2.98 -5.98 -5.16
C ALA A 108 3.18 -7.09 -6.21
N VAL A 109 2.34 -8.12 -6.21
CA VAL A 109 2.43 -9.21 -7.22
C VAL A 109 2.18 -8.68 -8.63
N LEU A 110 1.14 -7.84 -8.79
CA LEU A 110 0.80 -7.27 -10.09
C LEU A 110 1.85 -6.29 -10.60
N SER A 111 2.45 -5.47 -9.74
CA SER A 111 3.53 -4.55 -10.10
C SER A 111 4.82 -5.29 -10.45
N LEU A 112 5.15 -6.37 -9.75
CA LEU A 112 6.27 -7.25 -10.07
C LEU A 112 6.09 -7.90 -11.45
N ARG A 113 4.90 -8.42 -11.76
CA ARG A 113 4.56 -8.94 -13.10
C ARG A 113 4.68 -7.84 -14.17
N GLY A 114 4.22 -6.63 -13.84
CA GLY A 114 4.37 -5.45 -14.68
C GLY A 114 5.83 -5.15 -15.01
N LEU A 115 6.70 -5.07 -14.00
CA LEU A 115 8.14 -4.86 -14.17
C LEU A 115 8.78 -5.94 -15.02
N TRP A 116 8.54 -7.21 -14.69
CA TRP A 116 9.07 -8.35 -15.43
C TRP A 116 8.71 -8.30 -16.93
N SER A 117 7.48 -7.93 -17.25
CA SER A 117 7.05 -7.75 -18.64
C SER A 117 7.80 -6.63 -19.36
N THR A 118 8.15 -5.55 -18.66
CA THR A 118 8.92 -4.44 -19.25
C THR A 118 10.40 -4.76 -19.44
N PHE A 119 10.96 -5.68 -18.65
CA PHE A 119 12.34 -6.15 -18.83
C PHE A 119 12.45 -7.06 -20.05
N ARG A 120 11.57 -8.08 -20.16
CA ARG A 120 11.54 -8.98 -21.33
C ARG A 120 11.36 -8.27 -22.67
N ARG A 121 10.60 -7.18 -22.70
CA ARG A 121 10.42 -6.35 -23.92
C ARG A 121 11.67 -5.57 -24.34
N ARG A 122 12.63 -5.36 -23.43
CA ARG A 122 13.91 -4.72 -23.75
C ARG A 122 14.94 -5.72 -24.26
N GLU A 123 14.94 -6.95 -23.76
CA GLU A 123 15.86 -8.00 -24.24
C GLU A 123 15.53 -8.45 -25.68
N ALA A 124 14.27 -8.31 -26.10
CA ALA A 124 13.83 -8.65 -27.46
C ALA A 124 14.02 -7.53 -28.50
N ARG A 125 14.69 -6.43 -28.15
CA ARG A 125 14.98 -5.28 -29.03
C ARG A 125 16.47 -5.07 -29.14
#